data_AF-A0AAW3XKU0-F1
#
_entry.id   AF-A0AAW3XKU0-F1
#
_cell.length_a   1.000
_cell.length_b   1.000
_cell.length_c   1.000
_cell.angle_alpha   90.00
_cell.angle_beta   90.00
_cell.angle_gamma   90.00
#
_symmetry.space_group_name_H-M   'P 1'
#
loop_
_entity.id
_entity.type
_entity.pdbx_description
1 polymer ?
#
loop_
_entity_poly.entity_id
_entity_poly.type
_entity_poly.pdbx_seq_one_letter_code
_entity_poly.pdbx_strand_id
1 'polypeptide(L)'
;QSAMILGAARAALYTPIDTSALLNSQFREIVTDGAVITGRVGYSTNYAIYVHDPANPQRFRRSTAKKEFLTLGFEEERSAIDDVVRKELSL
;
A
#
# COMPACT_ATOMS: atom_id res chain seq x y z
N GLN A 1 -5.57 -7.58 -11.63
CA GLN A 1 -5.81 -6.33 -10.84
C GLN A 1 -6.09 -6.59 -9.36
N SER A 2 -6.64 -7.75 -8.98
CA SER A 2 -7.15 -8.01 -7.63
C SER A 2 -6.06 -8.03 -6.55
N ALA A 3 -4.83 -8.40 -6.92
CA ALA A 3 -3.68 -8.45 -6.01
C ALA A 3 -3.34 -7.07 -5.42
N MET A 4 -3.39 -6.02 -6.25
CA MET A 4 -3.08 -4.65 -5.84
C MET A 4 -4.12 -4.07 -4.88
N ILE A 5 -5.35 -4.61 -4.88
CA ILE A 5 -6.41 -4.17 -3.99
C ILE A 5 -6.12 -4.64 -2.56
N LEU A 6 -5.59 -5.86 -2.38
CA LEU A 6 -5.29 -6.44 -1.08
C LEU A 6 -4.20 -5.64 -0.35
N GLY A 7 -3.03 -5.47 -0.97
CA GLY A 7 -1.93 -4.70 -0.37
C GLY A 7 -2.30 -3.23 -0.13
N ALA A 8 -3.03 -2.61 -1.07
CA ALA A 8 -3.50 -1.22 -0.93
C ALA A 8 -4.49 -1.05 0.23
N ALA A 9 -5.42 -1.98 0.40
CA ALA A 9 -6.38 -1.97 1.51
C ALA A 9 -5.66 -2.13 2.85
N ARG A 10 -4.69 -3.04 2.94
CA ARG A 10 -3.90 -3.21 4.16
C ARG A 10 -3.05 -1.99 4.48
N ALA A 11 -2.38 -1.42 3.48
CA ALA A 11 -1.63 -0.18 3.64
C ALA A 11 -2.54 0.97 4.11
N ALA A 12 -3.76 1.07 3.61
CA ALA A 12 -4.75 2.06 4.05
C ALA A 12 -5.20 1.86 5.52
N LEU A 13 -5.24 0.62 6.02
CA LEU A 13 -5.51 0.34 7.45
C LEU A 13 -4.39 0.84 8.36
N TYR A 14 -3.15 0.82 7.87
CA TYR A 14 -1.97 1.31 8.58
C TYR A 14 -1.66 2.78 8.34
N THR A 15 -2.31 3.38 7.36
CA THR A 15 -2.13 4.79 7.03
C THR A 15 -2.75 5.66 8.13
N PRO A 16 -1.98 6.59 8.70
CA PRO A 16 -2.49 7.53 9.71
C PRO A 16 -3.57 8.45 9.11
N ILE A 17 -4.66 8.65 9.84
CA ILE A 17 -5.81 9.48 9.41
C ILE A 17 -5.78 10.85 10.11
N ASP A 18 -4.60 11.45 10.27
CA ASP A 18 -4.57 12.85 10.74
C ASP A 18 -5.16 13.80 9.70
N THR A 19 -5.05 13.44 8.41
CA THR A 19 -5.77 14.09 7.32
C THR A 19 -6.40 13.03 6.42
N SER A 20 -7.68 13.18 6.10
CA SER A 20 -8.33 12.37 5.05
C SER A 20 -7.64 12.54 3.70
N ALA A 21 -6.94 13.66 3.51
CA ALA A 21 -6.12 13.95 2.34
C ALA A 21 -5.08 12.86 2.04
N LEU A 22 -4.37 12.33 3.06
CA LEU A 22 -3.40 11.27 2.83
C LEU A 22 -4.09 9.99 2.34
N LEU A 23 -5.10 9.50 3.06
CA LEU A 23 -5.85 8.30 2.67
C LEU A 23 -6.45 8.41 1.26
N ASN A 24 -7.04 9.57 0.95
CA ASN A 24 -7.68 9.83 -0.35
C ASN A 24 -6.68 10.04 -1.50
N SER A 25 -5.39 10.19 -1.19
CA SER A 25 -4.33 10.36 -2.18
C SER A 25 -3.68 9.05 -2.62
N GLN A 26 -4.19 7.90 -2.14
CA GLN A 26 -3.68 6.60 -2.55
C GLN A 26 -3.96 6.36 -4.02
N PHE A 27 -2.93 6.01 -4.78
CA PHE A 27 -3.05 5.64 -6.19
C PHE A 27 -2.45 4.24 -6.42
N ARG A 28 -2.86 3.64 -7.52
CA ARG A 28 -2.38 2.33 -7.97
C ARG A 28 -2.10 2.39 -9.45
N GLU A 29 -0.98 1.81 -9.85
CA GLU A 29 -0.56 1.69 -11.24
C GLU A 29 -0.26 0.23 -11.53
N ILE A 30 -0.68 -0.24 -12.70
CA ILE A 30 -0.40 -1.60 -13.18
C ILE A 30 0.14 -1.47 -14.60
N VAL A 31 1.33 -2.01 -14.82
CA VAL A 31 1.97 -2.10 -16.12
C VAL A 31 2.12 -3.57 -16.47
N THR A 32 1.52 -3.96 -17.59
CA THR A 32 1.67 -5.29 -18.19
C THR A 32 2.64 -5.22 -19.36
N ASP A 33 3.74 -5.96 -19.26
CA ASP A 33 4.74 -6.11 -20.32
C ASP A 33 4.94 -7.59 -20.63
N GLY A 34 4.26 -8.07 -21.67
CA GLY A 34 4.22 -9.49 -22.02
C GLY A 34 3.70 -10.36 -20.87
N ALA A 35 4.56 -11.25 -20.36
CA ALA A 35 4.26 -12.15 -19.24
C ALA A 35 4.58 -11.55 -17.86
N VAL A 36 5.05 -10.31 -17.79
CA VAL A 36 5.41 -9.64 -16.54
C VAL A 36 4.33 -8.60 -16.18
N ILE A 37 3.78 -8.74 -14.97
CA ILE A 37 2.87 -7.76 -14.39
C ILE A 37 3.63 -7.00 -13.31
N THR A 38 3.79 -5.69 -13.48
CA THR A 38 4.35 -4.80 -12.46
C THR A 38 3.26 -3.95 -11.87
N GLY A 39 3.03 -4.07 -10.55
CA GLY A 39 2.10 -3.24 -9.80
C GLY A 39 2.82 -2.26 -8.88
N ARG A 40 2.31 -1.03 -8.79
CA ARG A 40 2.78 0.00 -7.84
C ARG A 40 1.61 0.60 -7.07
N VAL A 41 1.80 0.85 -5.79
CA VAL A 41 0.88 1.64 -4.95
C VAL A 41 1.67 2.71 -4.25
N GLY A 42 1.11 3.90 -4.21
CA GLY A 42 1.71 5.03 -3.52
C GLY A 42 0.66 6.02 -3.05
N TYR A 43 1.16 7.13 -2.52
CA TYR A 43 0.35 8.27 -2.11
C TYR A 43 0.85 9.50 -2.84
N SER A 44 -0.05 10.29 -3.42
CA SER A 44 0.33 11.48 -4.19
C SER A 44 0.60 12.71 -3.31
N THR A 45 0.30 12.64 -2.01
CA THR A 45 0.59 13.72 -1.07
C THR A 45 2.03 13.68 -0.58
N ASN A 46 2.78 14.77 -0.74
CA ASN A 46 4.19 14.86 -0.33
C ASN A 46 4.42 14.56 1.16
N TYR A 47 3.44 14.87 2.02
CA TYR A 47 3.54 14.59 3.45
C TYR A 47 3.61 13.09 3.77
N ALA A 48 3.21 12.20 2.86
CA ALA A 48 3.29 10.75 3.03
C ALA A 48 4.70 10.27 3.40
N ILE A 49 5.75 10.92 2.89
CA ILE A 49 7.16 10.58 3.16
C ILE A 49 7.47 10.72 4.65
N TYR A 50 7.14 11.87 5.24
CA TYR A 50 7.38 12.15 6.66
C TYR A 50 6.59 11.20 7.57
N VAL A 51 5.38 10.85 7.13
CA VAL A 51 4.52 9.94 7.89
C VAL A 51 5.01 8.51 7.80
N HIS A 52 5.57 8.12 6.67
CA HIS A 52 6.08 6.77 6.43
C HIS A 52 7.42 6.53 7.12
N ASP A 53 8.31 7.52 7.15
CA ASP A 53 9.67 7.42 7.68
C ASP A 53 9.70 7.07 9.17
N PRO A 54 10.25 5.90 9.58
CA PRO A 54 10.33 5.50 10.98
C PRO A 54 11.23 6.41 11.83
N ALA A 55 12.19 7.13 11.23
CA ALA A 55 13.08 8.05 11.94
C ALA A 55 12.40 9.35 12.36
N ASN A 56 11.25 9.70 11.77
CA ASN A 56 10.50 10.91 12.12
C ASN A 56 9.53 10.64 13.30
N PRO A 57 9.77 11.14 14.52
CA PRO A 57 8.89 10.87 15.65
C PRO A 57 7.52 11.54 15.48
N GLN A 58 6.45 10.77 15.63
CA GLN A 58 5.09 11.29 15.52
C GLN A 58 4.12 10.49 16.39
N ARG A 59 3.04 11.14 16.84
CA ARG A 59 2.00 10.51 17.64
C ARG A 59 0.78 10.25 16.77
N PHE A 60 0.42 8.99 16.61
CA PHE A 60 -0.76 8.62 15.85
C PHE A 60 -2.03 8.68 16.69
N ARG A 61 -3.12 9.22 16.12
CA ARG A 61 -4.46 9.14 16.72
C ARG A 61 -5.09 7.77 16.57
N ARG A 62 -4.79 7.07 15.46
CA ARG A 62 -5.35 5.75 15.14
C ARG A 62 -4.44 4.66 15.71
N SER A 63 -4.99 3.71 16.47
CA SER A 63 -4.22 2.62 17.09
C SER A 63 -3.57 1.66 16.10
N THR A 64 -4.17 1.48 14.93
CA THR A 64 -3.64 0.63 13.86
C THR A 64 -2.60 1.35 12.99
N ALA A 65 -2.39 2.65 13.18
CA ALA A 65 -1.44 3.39 12.37
C ALA A 65 -0.01 2.90 12.63
N LYS A 66 0.72 2.62 11.56
CA LYS A 66 2.11 2.20 11.64
C LYS A 66 2.98 3.13 10.80
N LYS A 67 4.24 3.29 11.22
CA LYS A 67 5.31 3.70 10.31
C LYS A 67 5.46 2.64 9.22
N GLU A 68 6.07 3.02 8.11
CA GLU A 68 6.33 2.10 7.01
C GLU A 68 5.05 1.41 6.46
N PHE A 69 3.90 2.07 6.58
CA PHE A 69 2.58 1.47 6.33
C PHE A 69 2.41 0.88 4.92
N LEU A 70 3.07 1.41 3.89
CA LEU A 70 3.09 0.81 2.55
C LEU A 70 3.83 -0.53 2.58
N THR A 71 5.06 -0.54 3.10
CA THR A 71 5.90 -1.73 3.23
C THR A 71 5.20 -2.80 4.05
N LEU A 72 4.73 -2.45 5.26
CA LEU A 72 4.07 -3.40 6.16
C LEU A 72 2.74 -3.90 5.60
N GLY A 73 1.99 -3.05 4.90
CA GLY A 73 0.71 -3.44 4.30
C GLY A 73 0.90 -4.47 3.19
N PHE A 74 1.93 -4.32 2.37
CA PHE A 74 2.24 -5.27 1.30
C PHE A 74 2.89 -6.54 1.82
N GLU A 75 3.79 -6.44 2.80
CA GLU A 75 4.46 -7.61 3.36
C GLU A 75 3.48 -8.55 4.07
N GLU A 76 2.51 -8.00 4.81
CA GLU A 76 1.49 -8.81 5.49
C GLU A 76 0.54 -9.52 4.51
N GLU A 77 0.28 -8.94 3.35
CA GLU A 77 -0.59 -9.52 2.32
C GLU A 77 0.19 -10.29 1.24
N ARG A 78 1.51 -10.45 1.39
CA ARG A 78 2.40 -11.00 0.36
C ARG A 78 1.93 -12.36 -0.19
N SER A 79 1.58 -13.29 0.71
CA SER A 79 1.10 -14.62 0.30
C SER A 79 -0.22 -14.53 -0.49
N ALA A 80 -1.16 -13.69 -0.06
CA ALA A 80 -2.44 -13.54 -0.73
C ALA A 80 -2.28 -12.84 -2.10
N ILE A 81 -1.37 -11.87 -2.19
CA ILE A 81 -0.96 -11.22 -3.43
C ILE A 81 -0.38 -12.26 -4.40
N ASP A 82 0.58 -13.08 -3.94
CA ASP A 82 1.24 -14.10 -4.76
C ASP A 82 0.23 -15.12 -5.33
N ASP A 83 -0.74 -15.54 -4.52
CA ASP A 83 -1.79 -16.47 -4.96
C ASP A 83 -2.72 -15.86 -6.02
N VAL A 84 -3.09 -14.59 -5.86
CA VAL A 84 -3.90 -13.87 -6.84
C VAL A 84 -3.14 -13.66 -8.14
N VAL A 85 -1.86 -13.25 -8.08
CA VAL A 85 -1.02 -13.08 -9.27
C VAL A 85 -0.87 -14.41 -10.02
N ARG A 86 -0.60 -15.52 -9.31
CA ARG A 86 -0.51 -16.85 -9.92
C ARG A 86 -1.80 -17.22 -10.64
N LYS A 87 -2.96 -16.97 -10.02
CA LYS A 87 -4.26 -17.21 -10.64
C LYS A 87 -4.46 -16.35 -11.90
N GLU A 88 -4.13 -15.05 -11.83
CA GLU A 88 -4.24 -14.13 -12.95
C GLU A 88 -3.33 -14.51 -14.14
N LEU A 89 -2.14 -15.06 -13.88
CA LEU A 89 -1.21 -15.52 -14.93
C LEU A 89 -1.54 -16.92 -15.49
N SER A 90 -2.39 -17.68 -14.82
CA SER A 90 -2.82 -19.02 -15.26
C SER A 90 -4.06 -19.01 -16.15
N LEU A 91 -4.67 -17.83 -16.34
CA LEU A 91 -5.84 -17.58 -17.19
C LEU A 91 -5.39 -17.08 -18.58
#